data_AF-A0AA35Z0V8-F1
#
_entry.id   AF-A0AA35Z0V8-F1
#
_cell.length_a   1.000
_cell.length_b   1.000
_cell.length_c   1.000
_cell.angle_alpha   90.00
_cell.angle_beta   90.00
_cell.angle_gamma   90.00
#
_symmetry.space_group_name_H-M   'P 1'
#
loop_
_entity.id
_entity.type
_entity.pdbx_description
1 polymer ?
#
loop_
_entity_poly.entity_id
_entity_poly.type
_entity_poly.pdbx_seq_one_letter_code
_entity_poly.pdbx_strand_id
1 'polypeptide(L)'
;MMMWNGRRISFLRLQLRLCFQLCRGFDKKSHGVDFLGRDFIVLGKLIHMLGTCMKCSAMHPEASTLALPLLDMLSSRDISRHVEAYVRKSVLFAASCILVAVNPAYVASSLVEGSSEMSRGLEWVRTWAISVAESDTDKECYMMAMACLQLHSEIALQTSRALESSDTNTICYLTLKCV
;
A
#
# COMPACT_ATOMS: atom_id res chain seq x y z
N MET A 1 -24.46 -12.17 -13.73
CA MET A 1 -24.75 -12.73 -12.39
C MET A 1 -24.25 -11.75 -11.33
N MET A 2 -25.02 -10.69 -11.09
CA MET A 2 -24.69 -9.59 -10.17
C MET A 2 -25.80 -9.51 -9.12
N MET A 3 -25.60 -10.21 -8.00
CA MET A 3 -26.33 -9.97 -6.76
C MET A 3 -25.31 -9.60 -5.69
N TRP A 4 -24.73 -8.40 -5.79
CA TRP A 4 -23.87 -7.86 -4.75
C TRP A 4 -24.73 -7.13 -3.72
N ASN A 5 -25.07 -7.87 -2.65
CA ASN A 5 -25.95 -7.48 -1.55
C ASN A 5 -25.43 -6.26 -0.75
N GLY A 6 -26.29 -5.27 -0.54
CA GLY A 6 -26.00 -4.03 0.21
C GLY A 6 -25.48 -4.20 1.64
N ARG A 7 -25.57 -5.41 2.23
CA ARG A 7 -24.96 -5.74 3.54
C ARG A 7 -23.43 -5.80 3.53
N ARG A 8 -22.79 -6.10 2.39
CA ARG A 8 -21.31 -6.11 2.29
C ARG A 8 -20.71 -4.70 2.20
N ILE A 9 -21.42 -3.74 1.62
CA ILE A 9 -20.98 -2.35 1.51
C ILE A 9 -20.93 -1.70 2.90
N SER A 10 -21.95 -1.94 3.74
CA SER A 10 -21.96 -1.48 5.13
C SER A 10 -20.83 -2.10 5.96
N PHE A 11 -20.54 -3.39 5.75
CA PHE A 11 -19.43 -4.08 6.41
C PHE A 11 -18.08 -3.51 5.99
N LEU A 12 -17.88 -3.26 4.70
CA LEU A 12 -16.63 -2.72 4.16
C LEU A 12 -16.40 -1.27 4.61
N ARG A 13 -17.43 -0.42 4.64
CA ARG A 13 -17.34 0.94 5.17
C ARG A 13 -17.00 0.97 6.66
N LEU A 14 -17.56 0.06 7.45
CA LEU A 14 -17.22 -0.09 8.86
C LEU A 14 -15.77 -0.59 9.02
N GLN A 15 -15.35 -1.55 8.20
CA GLN A 15 -13.99 -2.09 8.15
C GLN A 15 -12.97 -1.01 7.79
N LEU A 16 -13.20 -0.25 6.72
CA LEU A 16 -12.38 0.89 6.28
C LEU A 16 -12.23 1.94 7.38
N ARG A 17 -13.32 2.25 8.08
CA ARG A 17 -13.31 3.19 9.21
C ARG A 17 -12.50 2.66 10.39
N LEU A 18 -12.62 1.38 10.71
CA LEU A 18 -11.81 0.72 11.77
C LEU A 18 -10.33 0.70 11.39
N CYS A 19 -9.99 0.29 10.16
CA CYS A 19 -8.62 0.32 9.65
C CYS A 19 -8.01 1.72 9.74
N PHE A 20 -8.76 2.75 9.34
CA PHE A 20 -8.32 4.14 9.45
C PHE A 20 -8.05 4.56 10.90
N GLN A 21 -8.90 4.17 11.84
CA GLN A 21 -8.67 4.44 13.27
C GLN A 21 -7.47 3.67 13.82
N LEU A 22 -7.22 2.45 13.34
CA LEU A 22 -6.04 1.66 13.71
C LEU A 22 -4.75 2.31 13.19
N CYS A 23 -4.72 2.77 11.94
CA CYS A 23 -3.57 3.51 11.40
C CYS A 23 -3.30 4.81 12.18
N ARG A 24 -4.35 5.54 12.59
CA ARG A 24 -4.21 6.76 13.44
C ARG A 24 -3.89 6.46 14.90
N GLY A 25 -4.31 5.31 15.41
CA GLY A 25 -4.10 4.88 16.80
C GLY A 25 -2.73 4.26 17.05
N PHE A 26 -2.05 3.81 15.98
CA PHE A 26 -0.72 3.21 16.03
C PHE A 26 0.33 4.11 16.70
N ASP A 27 0.23 5.43 16.52
CA ASP A 27 1.21 6.41 17.01
C ASP A 27 1.05 6.76 18.51
N LYS A 28 -0.01 6.29 19.18
CA LYS A 28 -0.16 6.52 20.62
C LYS A 28 0.59 5.43 21.38
N LYS A 29 1.68 5.81 22.07
CA LYS A 29 2.36 4.97 23.07
C LYS A 29 1.39 4.59 24.20
N SER A 30 0.55 3.59 23.98
CA SER A 30 -0.28 2.97 25.02
C SER A 30 0.65 2.30 26.03
N HIS A 31 0.56 2.74 27.28
CA HIS A 31 1.46 2.40 28.38
C HIS A 31 1.38 0.91 28.79
N GLY A 32 1.89 0.00 27.96
CA GLY A 32 1.99 -1.42 28.31
C GLY A 32 2.35 -2.40 27.19
N VAL A 33 2.16 -2.04 25.92
CA VAL A 33 2.44 -2.93 24.77
C VAL A 33 3.58 -2.33 23.93
N ASP A 34 4.63 -3.11 23.71
CA ASP A 34 5.84 -2.67 23.00
C ASP A 34 5.89 -3.28 21.60
N PHE A 35 5.06 -2.75 20.70
CA PHE A 35 4.91 -3.27 19.33
C PHE A 35 6.20 -3.24 18.50
N LEU A 36 7.12 -2.33 18.81
CA LEU A 36 8.39 -2.13 18.08
C LEU A 36 9.54 -2.97 18.66
N GLY A 37 9.33 -3.58 19.82
CA GLY A 37 10.31 -4.42 20.49
C GLY A 37 9.73 -5.79 20.76
N ARG A 38 9.15 -5.99 21.94
CA ARG A 38 8.73 -7.32 22.43
C ARG A 38 7.52 -7.92 21.71
N ASP A 39 6.62 -7.09 21.20
CA ASP A 39 5.34 -7.50 20.61
C ASP A 39 5.31 -7.39 19.08
N PHE A 40 6.48 -7.52 18.43
CA PHE A 40 6.63 -7.41 16.96
C PHE A 40 5.76 -8.40 16.17
N ILE A 41 5.40 -9.55 16.77
CA ILE A 41 4.50 -10.52 16.15
C ILE A 41 3.08 -9.94 16.02
N VAL A 42 2.62 -9.24 17.06
CA VAL A 42 1.29 -8.60 17.04
C VAL A 42 1.29 -7.48 16.00
N LEU A 43 2.38 -6.71 15.93
CA LEU A 43 2.58 -5.69 14.90
C LEU A 43 2.52 -6.27 13.49
N GLY A 44 3.29 -7.31 13.19
CA GLY A 44 3.28 -7.95 11.89
C GLY A 44 1.90 -8.50 11.51
N LYS A 45 1.19 -9.15 12.45
CA LYS A 45 -0.18 -9.64 12.22
C LYS A 45 -1.17 -8.51 11.96
N LEU A 46 -1.05 -7.38 12.67
CA LEU A 46 -1.88 -6.21 12.44
C LEU A 46 -1.65 -5.63 11.05
N ILE A 47 -0.40 -5.44 10.64
CA ILE A 47 -0.05 -4.95 9.31
C ILE A 47 -0.56 -5.91 8.22
N HIS A 48 -0.40 -7.21 8.42
CA HIS A 48 -0.90 -8.23 7.50
C HIS A 48 -2.43 -8.21 7.37
N MET A 49 -3.13 -8.04 8.50
CA MET A 49 -4.60 -7.89 8.52
C MET A 49 -5.02 -6.65 7.73
N LEU A 50 -4.36 -5.51 7.94
CA LEU A 50 -4.64 -4.26 7.20
C LEU A 50 -4.41 -4.45 5.69
N GLY A 51 -3.34 -5.14 5.29
CA GLY A 51 -3.09 -5.52 3.89
C GLY A 51 -4.22 -6.36 3.31
N THR A 52 -4.70 -7.36 4.06
CA THR A 52 -5.82 -8.20 3.62
C THR A 52 -7.12 -7.38 3.49
N CYS A 53 -7.38 -6.46 4.41
CA CYS A 53 -8.53 -5.56 4.34
C CYS A 53 -8.46 -4.64 3.10
N MET A 54 -7.26 -4.15 2.76
CA MET A 54 -7.02 -3.38 1.54
C MET A 54 -7.35 -4.20 0.30
N LYS A 55 -6.87 -5.45 0.23
CA LYS A 55 -7.18 -6.37 -0.88
C LYS A 55 -8.68 -6.63 -1.03
N CYS A 56 -9.40 -6.82 0.07
CA CYS A 56 -10.86 -6.95 0.04
C CYS A 56 -11.58 -5.68 -0.44
N SER A 57 -10.94 -4.52 -0.30
CA SER A 57 -11.51 -3.23 -0.65
C SER A 57 -11.27 -2.83 -2.11
N ALA A 58 -10.47 -3.59 -2.88
CA ALA A 58 -10.10 -3.29 -4.27
C ALA A 58 -11.27 -2.98 -5.22
N MET A 59 -12.47 -3.51 -4.93
CA MET A 59 -13.67 -3.30 -5.75
C MET A 59 -14.44 -2.01 -5.40
N HIS A 60 -13.96 -1.23 -4.43
CA HIS A 60 -14.63 -0.03 -3.95
C HIS A 60 -13.76 1.21 -4.14
N PRO A 61 -14.35 2.33 -4.62
CA PRO A 61 -13.62 3.59 -4.80
C PRO A 61 -13.07 4.16 -3.48
N GLU A 62 -13.64 3.72 -2.35
CA GLU A 62 -13.20 4.07 -1.00
C GLU A 62 -11.83 3.47 -0.64
N ALA A 63 -11.34 2.47 -1.37
CA ALA A 63 -10.01 1.88 -1.15
C ALA A 63 -8.87 2.90 -1.28
N SER A 64 -8.99 3.83 -2.22
CA SER A 64 -7.99 4.90 -2.43
C SER A 64 -7.81 5.78 -1.20
N THR A 65 -8.86 5.98 -0.40
CA THR A 65 -8.81 6.78 0.83
C THR A 65 -8.08 6.08 1.98
N LEU A 66 -8.04 4.74 1.97
CA LEU A 66 -7.29 3.94 2.96
C LEU A 66 -5.85 3.71 2.53
N ALA A 67 -5.59 3.67 1.22
CA ALA A 67 -4.25 3.46 0.66
C ALA A 67 -3.23 4.45 1.22
N LEU A 68 -3.56 5.75 1.24
CA LEU A 68 -2.65 6.81 1.68
C LEU A 68 -2.28 6.71 3.17
N PRO A 69 -3.24 6.66 4.12
CA PRO A 69 -2.91 6.45 5.55
C PRO A 69 -2.15 5.16 5.82
N LEU A 70 -2.44 4.09 5.07
CA LEU A 70 -1.72 2.84 5.22
C LEU A 70 -0.28 2.99 4.71
N LEU A 71 -0.07 3.61 3.54
CA LEU A 71 1.27 3.90 3.02
C LEU A 71 2.08 4.79 3.97
N ASP A 72 1.49 5.85 4.52
CA ASP A 72 2.17 6.72 5.48
C ASP A 72 2.57 5.95 6.75
N MET A 73 1.71 5.06 7.26
CA MET A 73 2.04 4.20 8.39
C MET A 73 3.20 3.25 8.05
N LEU A 74 3.13 2.54 6.92
CA LEU A 74 4.19 1.62 6.47
C LEU A 74 5.52 2.36 6.20
N SER A 75 5.44 3.62 5.77
CA SER A 75 6.59 4.49 5.51
C SER A 75 7.33 4.92 6.76
N SER A 76 6.75 4.72 7.94
CA SER A 76 7.46 4.97 9.20
C SER A 76 8.74 4.14 9.28
N ARG A 77 9.83 4.77 9.71
CA ARG A 77 11.15 4.11 9.81
C ARG A 77 11.11 2.92 10.76
N ASP A 78 10.32 3.02 11.83
CA ASP A 78 10.22 1.98 12.85
C ASP A 78 9.58 0.70 12.30
N ILE A 79 8.74 0.81 11.27
CA ILE A 79 8.07 -0.31 10.63
C ILE A 79 8.88 -0.83 9.43
N SER A 80 9.29 0.06 8.54
CA SER A 80 9.97 -0.27 7.28
C SER A 80 11.39 -0.81 7.46
N ARG A 81 12.10 -0.38 8.51
CA ARG A 81 13.46 -0.82 8.85
C ARG A 81 13.52 -1.61 10.15
N HIS A 82 12.42 -2.28 10.48
CA HIS A 82 12.33 -3.09 11.69
C HIS A 82 13.38 -4.21 11.66
N VAL A 83 13.99 -4.50 12.82
CA VAL A 83 15.07 -5.50 12.97
C VAL A 83 14.57 -6.89 12.59
N GLU A 84 13.34 -7.21 12.98
CA GLU A 84 12.70 -8.49 12.71
C GLU A 84 12.19 -8.61 11.26
N ALA A 85 12.65 -9.66 10.56
CA ALA A 85 12.22 -9.96 9.20
C ALA A 85 10.70 -10.20 9.09
N TYR A 86 10.07 -10.72 10.14
CA TYR A 86 8.62 -10.96 10.17
C TYR A 86 7.79 -9.69 9.92
N VAL A 87 8.21 -8.57 10.51
CA VAL A 87 7.55 -7.27 10.31
C VAL A 87 7.80 -6.79 8.88
N ARG A 88 9.04 -6.85 8.38
CA ARG A 88 9.38 -6.45 7.01
C ARG A 88 8.58 -7.23 5.95
N LYS A 89 8.43 -8.56 6.11
CA LYS A 89 7.57 -9.40 5.26
C LYS A 89 6.12 -8.93 5.29
N SER A 90 5.60 -8.62 6.48
CA SER A 90 4.23 -8.13 6.63
C SER A 90 4.01 -6.79 5.92
N VAL A 91 5.00 -5.89 5.97
CA VAL A 91 4.99 -4.59 5.27
C VAL A 91 5.04 -4.78 3.75
N LEU A 92 5.91 -5.66 3.23
CA LEU A 92 5.97 -5.99 1.79
C LEU A 92 4.65 -6.56 1.29
N PHE A 93 4.03 -7.43 2.08
CA PHE A 93 2.71 -7.98 1.77
C PHE A 93 1.64 -6.88 1.73
N ALA A 94 1.62 -5.99 2.72
CA ALA A 94 0.66 -4.88 2.76
C ALA A 94 0.86 -3.91 1.59
N ALA A 95 2.10 -3.56 1.26
CA ALA A 95 2.44 -2.76 0.08
C ALA A 95 1.97 -3.42 -1.23
N SER A 96 2.20 -4.72 -1.39
CA SER A 96 1.69 -5.49 -2.53
C SER A 96 0.16 -5.47 -2.62
N CYS A 97 -0.53 -5.56 -1.47
CA CYS A 97 -1.99 -5.47 -1.42
C CYS A 97 -2.50 -4.09 -1.83
N ILE A 98 -1.78 -3.01 -1.49
CA ILE A 98 -2.11 -1.65 -1.94
C ILE A 98 -1.96 -1.55 -3.46
N LEU A 99 -0.84 -2.01 -4.02
CA LEU A 99 -0.59 -1.97 -5.47
C LEU A 99 -1.66 -2.73 -6.27
N VAL A 100 -2.17 -3.84 -5.74
CA VAL A 100 -3.24 -4.61 -6.39
C VAL A 100 -4.63 -3.97 -6.22
N ALA A 101 -4.86 -3.26 -5.11
CA ALA A 101 -6.18 -2.75 -4.75
C ALA A 101 -6.46 -1.32 -5.21
N VAL A 102 -5.41 -0.52 -5.48
CA VAL A 102 -5.58 0.84 -5.98
C VAL A 102 -5.99 0.81 -7.46
N ASN A 103 -7.02 1.58 -7.81
CA ASN A 103 -7.51 1.64 -9.18
C ASN A 103 -6.55 2.47 -10.07
N PRO A 104 -6.06 1.93 -11.21
CA PRO A 104 -5.18 2.67 -12.12
C PRO A 104 -5.75 4.01 -12.62
N ALA A 105 -7.07 4.10 -12.82
CA ALA A 105 -7.72 5.34 -13.23
C ALA A 105 -7.67 6.41 -12.13
N TYR A 106 -7.74 6.00 -10.86
CA TYR A 106 -7.58 6.92 -9.73
C TYR A 106 -6.14 7.42 -9.62
N VAL A 107 -5.15 6.56 -9.89
CA VAL A 107 -3.74 6.99 -9.93
C VAL A 107 -3.52 7.97 -11.06
N ALA A 108 -4.06 7.69 -12.26
CA ALA A 108 -4.00 8.57 -13.41
C ALA A 108 -4.60 9.95 -13.09
N SER A 109 -5.82 10.01 -12.53
CA SER A 109 -6.45 11.28 -12.16
C SER A 109 -5.66 12.02 -11.08
N SER A 110 -5.18 11.30 -10.06
CA SER A 110 -4.34 11.84 -8.98
C SER A 110 -3.04 12.48 -9.51
N LEU A 111 -2.48 11.93 -10.59
CA LEU A 111 -1.29 12.49 -11.26
C LEU A 111 -1.61 13.74 -12.07
N VAL A 112 -2.74 13.77 -12.78
CA VAL A 112 -3.19 14.93 -13.57
C VAL A 112 -3.58 16.10 -12.65
N GLU A 113 -4.25 15.81 -11.53
CA GLU A 113 -4.63 16.78 -10.51
C GLU A 113 -3.43 17.30 -9.70
N GLY A 114 -2.24 16.71 -9.88
CA GLY A 114 -1.02 17.12 -9.18
C GLY A 114 -0.99 16.72 -7.71
N SER A 115 -1.78 15.74 -7.29
CA SER A 115 -1.72 15.23 -5.92
C SER A 115 -0.38 14.50 -5.68
N SER A 116 0.47 15.13 -4.87
CA SER A 116 1.83 14.63 -4.60
C SER A 116 1.86 13.47 -3.61
N GLU A 117 0.75 13.21 -2.90
CA GLU A 117 0.73 12.22 -1.81
C GLU A 117 0.73 10.78 -2.34
N MET A 118 -0.09 10.48 -3.35
CA MET A 118 -0.17 9.13 -3.94
C MET A 118 1.11 8.80 -4.71
N SER A 119 1.60 9.74 -5.51
CA SER A 119 2.86 9.58 -6.24
C SER A 119 4.05 9.40 -5.29
N ARG A 120 4.13 10.18 -4.21
CA ARG A 120 5.13 10.00 -3.14
C ARG A 120 5.03 8.63 -2.48
N GLY A 121 3.82 8.16 -2.20
CA GLY A 121 3.59 6.85 -1.59
C GLY A 121 4.04 5.69 -2.49
N LEU A 122 3.72 5.74 -3.78
CA LEU A 122 4.16 4.73 -4.76
C LEU A 122 5.67 4.75 -4.96
N GLU A 123 6.28 5.94 -5.08
CA GLU A 123 7.73 6.08 -5.17
C GLU A 123 8.44 5.52 -3.92
N TRP A 124 7.86 5.74 -2.74
CA TRP A 124 8.36 5.15 -1.51
C TRP A 124 8.32 3.61 -1.56
N VAL A 125 7.21 3.01 -2.01
CA VAL A 125 7.11 1.54 -2.16
C VAL A 125 8.20 1.01 -3.08
N ARG A 126 8.43 1.66 -4.23
CA ARG A 126 9.49 1.30 -5.19
C ARG A 126 10.86 1.38 -4.54
N THR A 127 11.21 2.53 -3.99
CA THR A 127 12.53 2.78 -3.38
C THR A 127 12.79 1.82 -2.22
N TRP A 128 11.78 1.59 -1.37
CA TRP A 128 11.91 0.70 -0.23
C TRP A 128 12.04 -0.77 -0.66
N ALA A 129 11.25 -1.24 -1.64
CA ALA A 129 11.37 -2.60 -2.15
C ALA A 129 12.73 -2.86 -2.81
N ILE A 130 13.30 -1.89 -3.56
CA ILE A 130 14.68 -1.99 -4.08
C ILE A 130 15.67 -2.13 -2.93
N SER A 131 15.56 -1.26 -1.91
CA SER A 131 16.45 -1.32 -0.75
C SER A 131 16.38 -2.67 -0.03
N VAL A 132 15.19 -3.26 0.12
CA VAL A 132 15.02 -4.60 0.71
C VAL A 132 15.63 -5.68 -0.18
N ALA A 133 15.42 -5.62 -1.50
CA ALA A 133 15.99 -6.59 -2.42
C ALA A 133 17.53 -6.56 -2.46
N GLU A 134 18.15 -5.41 -2.21
CA GLU A 134 19.61 -5.26 -2.22
C GLU A 134 20.28 -5.55 -0.87
N SER A 135 19.59 -5.25 0.24
CA SER A 135 20.24 -5.21 1.57
C SER A 135 19.66 -6.18 2.61
N ASP A 136 18.52 -6.82 2.36
CA ASP A 136 17.91 -7.73 3.33
C ASP A 136 18.62 -9.09 3.34
N THR A 137 18.85 -9.62 4.54
CA THR A 137 19.48 -10.92 4.75
C THR A 137 18.51 -12.09 4.58
N ASP A 138 17.20 -11.83 4.65
CA ASP A 138 16.16 -12.84 4.53
C ASP A 138 15.75 -13.05 3.05
N LYS A 139 15.86 -14.29 2.60
CA LYS A 139 15.54 -14.68 1.21
C LYS A 139 14.06 -14.51 0.86
N GLU A 140 13.16 -14.65 1.81
CA GLU A 140 11.72 -14.46 1.59
C GLU A 140 11.38 -12.98 1.46
N CYS A 141 12.00 -12.10 2.26
CA CYS A 141 11.94 -10.65 2.07
C CYS A 141 12.40 -10.27 0.65
N TYR A 142 13.51 -10.82 0.18
CA TYR A 142 13.98 -10.61 -1.19
C TYR A 142 12.94 -11.02 -2.24
N MET A 143 12.40 -12.25 -2.16
CA MET A 143 11.40 -12.72 -3.12
C MET A 143 10.12 -11.86 -3.11
N MET A 144 9.66 -11.47 -1.92
CA MET A 144 8.49 -10.61 -1.77
C MET A 144 8.74 -9.19 -2.27
N ALA A 145 9.94 -8.64 -2.10
CA ALA A 145 10.34 -7.35 -2.63
C ALA A 145 10.36 -7.35 -4.17
N MET A 146 10.91 -8.41 -4.77
CA MET A 146 10.88 -8.58 -6.23
C MET A 146 9.45 -8.67 -6.77
N ALA A 147 8.57 -9.42 -6.09
CA ALA A 147 7.15 -9.49 -6.47
C ALA A 147 6.45 -8.12 -6.32
N CYS A 148 6.77 -7.36 -5.27
CA CYS A 148 6.23 -6.02 -5.06
C CYS A 148 6.68 -5.06 -6.18
N LEU A 149 7.92 -5.14 -6.64
CA LEU A 149 8.43 -4.34 -7.76
C LEU A 149 7.75 -4.71 -9.09
N GLN A 150 7.49 -5.99 -9.33
CA GLN A 150 6.72 -6.43 -10.50
C GLN A 150 5.30 -5.85 -10.48
N LEU A 151 4.62 -5.91 -9.34
CA LEU A 151 3.29 -5.30 -9.19
C LEU A 151 3.33 -3.78 -9.39
N HIS A 152 4.40 -3.11 -8.95
CA HIS A 152 4.59 -1.69 -9.18
C HIS A 152 4.74 -1.36 -10.67
N SER A 153 5.49 -2.17 -11.43
CA SER A 153 5.59 -1.99 -12.89
C SER A 153 4.27 -2.23 -13.61
N GLU A 154 3.48 -3.19 -13.14
CA GLU A 154 2.18 -3.52 -13.73
C GLU A 154 1.18 -2.38 -13.54
N ILE A 155 1.06 -1.84 -12.31
CA ILE A 155 0.15 -0.70 -12.07
C ILE A 155 0.60 0.54 -12.85
N ALA A 156 1.91 0.77 -13.01
CA ALA A 156 2.44 1.87 -13.81
C ALA A 156 2.03 1.72 -15.29
N LEU A 157 2.15 0.51 -15.86
CA LEU A 157 1.74 0.22 -17.22
C LEU A 157 0.23 0.41 -17.42
N GLN A 158 -0.58 -0.08 -16.49
CA GLN A 158 -2.04 0.09 -16.54
C GLN A 158 -2.45 1.57 -16.42
N THR A 159 -1.74 2.34 -15.59
CA THR A 159 -1.96 3.77 -15.41
C THR A 159 -1.62 4.54 -16.69
N SER A 160 -0.51 4.19 -17.36
CA SER A 160 -0.14 4.78 -18.67
C SER A 160 -1.25 4.58 -19.71
N ARG A 161 -1.78 3.36 -19.82
CA ARG A 161 -2.88 3.05 -20.75
C ARG A 161 -4.15 3.84 -20.43
N ALA A 162 -4.46 4.02 -19.14
CA ALA A 162 -5.60 4.84 -18.71
C ALA A 162 -5.42 6.33 -19.07
N LEU A 163 -4.19 6.86 -18.95
CA LEU A 163 -3.86 8.23 -19.34
C LEU A 163 -3.92 8.45 -20.86
N GLU A 164 -3.42 7.50 -21.65
CA GLU A 164 -3.48 7.54 -23.12
C GLU A 164 -4.91 7.58 -23.65
N SER A 165 -5.85 6.91 -22.96
CA SER A 165 -7.28 6.98 -23.32
C SER A 165 -7.96 8.31 -23.00
N SER A 166 -7.29 9.22 -22.27
CA SER A 166 -7.86 10.48 -21.76
C SER A 166 -7.36 11.75 -22.47
N ASP A 167 -6.73 11.65 -23.65
CA ASP A 167 -6.35 12.78 -24.53
C ASP A 167 -5.77 14.01 -23.80
N THR A 168 -4.78 13.82 -22.91
CA THR A 168 -4.09 14.95 -22.27
C THR A 168 -2.61 14.94 -22.63
N ASN A 169 -2.18 15.94 -23.40
CA ASN A 169 -0.87 16.05 -24.07
C ASN A 169 0.33 16.32 -23.11
N THR A 170 0.27 15.81 -21.87
CA THR A 170 1.26 16.03 -20.79
C THR A 170 1.97 14.72 -20.40
N ILE A 171 1.88 13.68 -21.24
CA ILE A 171 2.16 12.28 -20.89
C ILE A 171 3.65 11.91 -20.79
N CYS A 172 4.60 12.73 -21.27
CA CYS A 172 6.00 12.25 -21.43
C CYS A 172 6.92 12.33 -20.19
N TYR A 173 6.62 13.10 -19.14
CA TYR A 173 7.63 13.32 -18.07
C TYR A 173 7.56 12.36 -16.87
N LEU A 174 6.45 11.64 -16.66
CA LEU A 174 6.26 10.78 -15.47
C LEU A 174 6.42 9.28 -15.75
N THR A 175 6.21 8.84 -16.98
CA THR A 175 6.48 7.44 -17.40
C THR A 175 7.94 7.05 -17.15
N LEU A 176 8.87 8.01 -17.17
CA LEU A 176 10.31 7.83 -16.93
C LEU A 176 10.72 7.68 -15.45
N LYS A 177 9.84 7.94 -14.47
CA LYS A 177 10.15 7.66 -13.05
C LYS A 177 9.59 6.34 -12.55
N CYS A 178 8.56 5.80 -13.21
CA CYS A 178 7.90 4.54 -12.83
C CYS A 178 8.44 3.29 -13.56
N VAL A 179 9.25 3.46 -14.62
CA VAL A 179 10.03 2.38 -15.27
C VAL A 179 11.43 2.38 -14.69
#